data_AF-A0A9D4T6K7-F1
#
_entry.id   AF-A0A9D4T6K7-F1
#
_cell.length_a   1.000
_cell.length_b   1.000
_cell.length_c   1.000
_cell.angle_alpha   90.00
_cell.angle_beta   90.00
_cell.angle_gamma   90.00
#
_symmetry.space_group_name_H-M   'P 1'
#
loop_
_entity.id
_entity.type
_entity.pdbx_description
1 polymer ?
#
loop_
_entity_poly.entity_id
_entity_poly.type
_entity_poly.pdbx_seq_one_letter_code
_entity_poly.pdbx_strand_id
1 'polypeptide(L)'
;MTGQASNGDTEDAALEILAVAFNCDLCAFASHSDAELAEHKRVVHDIPVQPSTFRCSHCRVVFRHHYRLMLHLQKHTGSGSFRCSVCAKKFASEQNLLRHVKTVHGTMENYFCPLCPRKFTRKDNLLAHIRKHGTHTAQH
;
A
#
# COMPACT_ATOMS: atom_id res chain seq x y z
N MET A 1 -68.48 -29.85 14.33
CA MET A 1 -68.21 -30.35 15.69
C MET A 1 -66.73 -30.19 15.94
N THR A 2 -66.38 -29.44 17.00
CA THR A 2 -65.16 -29.48 17.85
C THR A 2 -63.79 -29.55 17.17
N GLY A 3 -62.77 -28.75 17.47
CA GLY A 3 -62.49 -27.87 18.61
C GLY A 3 -61.35 -26.92 18.21
N GLN A 4 -61.39 -25.68 18.73
CA GLN A 4 -60.59 -25.20 19.87
C GLN A 4 -59.18 -24.74 19.49
N ALA A 5 -59.01 -23.42 19.60
CA ALA A 5 -57.73 -22.73 19.71
C ALA A 5 -57.10 -23.01 21.08
N SER A 6 -55.76 -22.96 21.16
CA SER A 6 -55.04 -22.32 22.26
C SER A 6 -53.62 -22.00 21.82
N ASN A 7 -53.21 -20.77 22.11
CA ASN A 7 -51.90 -20.18 21.85
C ASN A 7 -50.80 -20.82 22.72
N GLY A 8 -49.55 -20.65 22.28
CA GLY A 8 -48.36 -20.94 23.05
C GLY A 8 -47.13 -20.33 22.39
N ASP A 9 -47.05 -19.00 22.37
CA ASP A 9 -45.75 -18.31 22.31
C ASP A 9 -45.00 -18.61 23.61
N THR A 10 -43.75 -19.07 23.50
CA THR A 10 -42.52 -18.48 24.07
C THR A 10 -41.44 -19.51 24.40
N GLU A 11 -40.22 -19.13 24.01
CA GLU A 11 -38.93 -19.47 24.64
C GLU A 11 -38.20 -20.79 24.27
N ASP A 12 -37.19 -20.58 23.41
CA ASP A 12 -35.79 -20.97 23.62
C ASP A 12 -35.46 -22.47 23.82
N ALA A 13 -34.86 -23.05 22.77
CA ALA A 13 -33.93 -24.16 22.93
C ALA A 13 -32.87 -24.15 21.82
N ALA A 14 -31.80 -23.41 22.09
CA ALA A 14 -30.41 -23.76 21.75
C ALA A 14 -30.00 -23.87 20.27
N LEU A 15 -29.67 -22.70 19.70
CA LEU A 15 -28.51 -22.56 18.81
C LEU A 15 -27.23 -22.94 19.59
N GLU A 16 -26.71 -24.16 19.44
CA GLU A 16 -25.28 -24.45 19.70
C GLU A 16 -24.80 -25.58 18.78
N ILE A 17 -24.60 -25.24 17.50
CA ILE A 17 -23.61 -25.97 16.69
C ILE A 17 -22.33 -25.18 16.85
N LEU A 18 -21.43 -25.62 17.74
CA LEU A 18 -20.06 -25.09 17.78
C LEU A 18 -19.50 -25.17 16.36
N ALA A 19 -19.37 -24.03 15.69
CA ALA A 19 -18.59 -23.94 14.47
C ALA A 19 -17.14 -24.26 14.85
N VAL A 20 -16.73 -25.51 14.64
CA VAL A 20 -15.35 -25.93 14.88
C VAL A 20 -14.47 -25.15 13.91
N ALA A 21 -13.81 -24.11 14.43
CA ALA A 21 -12.86 -23.32 13.69
C ALA A 21 -11.46 -23.94 13.86
N PHE A 22 -10.81 -24.22 12.74
CA PHE A 22 -9.43 -24.67 12.67
C PHE A 22 -8.53 -23.44 12.64
N ASN A 23 -7.95 -23.09 13.78
CA ASN A 23 -7.12 -21.91 13.93
C ASN A 23 -5.67 -22.20 13.55
N CYS A 24 -5.03 -21.26 12.86
CA CYS A 24 -3.60 -21.28 12.68
C CYS A 24 -2.90 -20.91 14.00
N ASP A 25 -1.88 -21.67 14.35
CA ASP A 25 -1.02 -21.44 15.51
C ASP A 25 0.08 -20.41 15.23
N LEU A 26 0.26 -20.02 13.97
CA LEU A 26 1.30 -19.09 13.52
C LEU A 26 0.75 -17.70 13.17
N CYS A 27 -0.56 -17.54 12.98
CA CYS A 27 -1.20 -16.25 12.71
C CYS A 27 -2.71 -16.27 13.06
N ALA A 28 -3.40 -15.13 12.93
CA ALA A 28 -4.81 -15.00 13.27
C ALA A 28 -5.79 -15.60 12.23
N PHE A 29 -5.31 -16.43 11.31
CA PHE A 29 -6.15 -17.08 10.31
C PHE A 29 -6.92 -18.26 10.94
N ALA A 30 -8.19 -18.41 10.57
CA ALA A 30 -9.04 -19.54 10.94
C ALA A 30 -9.80 -20.05 9.71
N SER A 31 -9.92 -21.37 9.57
CA SER A 31 -10.70 -22.04 8.54
C SER A 31 -11.80 -22.92 9.13
N HIS A 32 -12.68 -23.41 8.27
CA HIS A 32 -13.76 -24.33 8.67
C HIS A 32 -13.38 -25.80 8.44
N SER A 33 -12.20 -26.06 7.88
CA SER A 33 -11.68 -27.41 7.68
C SER A 33 -10.16 -27.49 7.92
N ASP A 34 -9.73 -28.69 8.35
CA ASP A 34 -8.31 -29.01 8.55
C ASP A 34 -7.50 -28.96 7.23
N ALA A 35 -8.10 -29.37 6.11
CA ALA A 35 -7.47 -29.34 4.80
C ALA A 35 -7.12 -27.90 4.35
N GLU A 36 -8.02 -26.95 4.59
CA GLU A 36 -7.77 -25.53 4.32
C GLU A 36 -6.70 -24.95 5.25
N LEU A 37 -6.67 -25.39 6.52
CA LEU A 37 -5.64 -24.96 7.46
C LEU A 37 -4.26 -25.52 7.07
N ALA A 38 -4.19 -26.77 6.63
CA ALA A 38 -2.97 -27.41 6.17
C ALA A 38 -2.40 -26.71 4.91
N GLU A 39 -3.25 -26.38 3.94
CA GLU A 39 -2.83 -25.63 2.75
C GLU A 39 -2.42 -24.20 3.08
N HIS A 40 -3.14 -23.53 3.99
CA HIS A 40 -2.74 -22.23 4.52
C HIS A 40 -1.34 -22.26 5.13
N LYS A 41 -1.04 -23.22 6.02
CA LYS A 41 0.28 -23.37 6.65
C LYS A 41 1.36 -23.60 5.60
N ARG A 42 1.09 -24.47 4.63
CA ARG A 42 2.00 -24.77 3.52
C ARG A 42 2.36 -23.53 2.71
N VAL A 43 1.37 -22.71 2.32
CA VAL A 43 1.58 -21.57 1.41
C VAL A 43 2.07 -20.31 2.11
N VAL A 44 1.58 -20.04 3.32
CA VAL A 44 1.82 -18.78 4.02
C VAL A 44 3.04 -18.87 4.94
N HIS A 45 3.31 -20.05 5.51
CA HIS A 45 4.36 -20.23 6.52
C HIS A 45 5.52 -21.13 6.06
N ASP A 46 5.25 -22.22 5.33
CA ASP A 46 6.29 -23.19 4.96
C ASP A 46 6.98 -22.88 3.62
N ILE A 47 6.22 -22.39 2.63
CA ILE A 47 6.80 -21.90 1.38
C ILE A 47 7.44 -20.54 1.67
N PRO A 48 8.74 -20.34 1.38
CA PRO A 48 9.32 -19.02 1.34
C PRO A 48 8.58 -18.24 0.26
N VAL A 49 7.60 -17.43 0.66
CA VAL A 49 6.98 -16.44 -0.21
C VAL A 49 8.08 -15.43 -0.48
N GLN A 50 8.92 -15.73 -1.47
CA GLN A 50 9.72 -14.72 -2.13
C GLN A 50 8.67 -13.81 -2.75
N PRO A 51 8.44 -12.57 -2.25
CA PRO A 51 7.68 -11.62 -3.05
C PRO A 51 8.38 -11.61 -4.40
N SER A 52 7.63 -11.75 -5.49
CA SER A 52 8.16 -11.86 -6.84
C SER A 52 9.07 -10.65 -7.07
N THR A 53 10.36 -10.84 -6.86
CA THR A 53 11.33 -9.77 -6.78
C THR A 53 12.22 -9.83 -7.98
N PHE A 54 12.61 -8.65 -8.43
CA PHE A 54 13.38 -8.45 -9.64
C PHE A 54 14.81 -8.11 -9.22
N ARG A 55 15.72 -9.06 -9.37
CA ARG A 55 17.14 -8.89 -9.02
C ARG A 55 17.90 -8.27 -10.19
N CYS A 56 18.81 -7.34 -9.88
CA CYS A 56 19.72 -6.78 -10.87
C CYS A 56 20.76 -7.82 -11.34
N SER A 57 21.04 -7.86 -12.64
CA SER A 57 22.05 -8.75 -13.24
C SER A 57 23.48 -8.23 -13.02
N HIS A 58 23.67 -6.93 -12.79
CA HIS A 58 24.99 -6.29 -12.64
C HIS A 58 25.38 -6.04 -11.17
N CYS A 59 24.45 -6.15 -10.22
CA CYS A 59 24.72 -5.99 -8.80
C CYS A 59 23.69 -6.72 -7.92
N ARG A 60 23.92 -6.79 -6.60
CA ARG A 60 23.09 -7.59 -5.68
C ARG A 60 21.77 -6.92 -5.25
N VAL A 61 21.37 -5.80 -5.87
CA VAL A 61 20.16 -5.06 -5.48
C VAL A 61 18.91 -5.78 -5.99
N VAL A 62 17.88 -5.86 -5.13
CA VAL A 62 16.62 -6.53 -5.39
C VAL A 62 15.46 -5.51 -5.32
N PHE A 63 14.52 -5.60 -6.25
CA PHE A 63 13.39 -4.68 -6.37
C PHE A 63 12.05 -5.40 -6.26
N ARG A 64 11.06 -4.76 -5.64
CA ARG A 64 9.68 -5.26 -5.55
C ARG A 64 8.91 -5.18 -6.88
N HIS A 65 9.31 -4.30 -7.78
CA HIS A 65 8.60 -4.07 -9.04
C HIS A 65 9.57 -4.05 -10.23
N HIS A 66 9.16 -4.66 -11.34
CA HIS A 66 9.96 -4.75 -12.56
C HIS A 66 10.39 -3.38 -13.08
N TYR A 67 9.49 -2.39 -13.07
CA TYR A 67 9.82 -1.03 -13.53
C TYR A 67 10.95 -0.39 -12.70
N ARG A 68 11.05 -0.69 -11.40
CA ARG A 68 12.13 -0.19 -10.54
C ARG A 68 13.47 -0.82 -10.89
N LEU A 69 13.48 -2.12 -11.24
CA LEU A 69 14.66 -2.78 -11.76
C LEU A 69 15.08 -2.16 -13.10
N MET A 70 14.15 -1.96 -14.03
CA MET A 70 14.45 -1.35 -15.34
C MET A 70 15.08 0.05 -15.18
N LEU A 71 14.52 0.89 -14.30
CA LEU A 71 15.09 2.21 -13.97
C LEU A 71 16.49 2.10 -13.34
N HIS A 72 16.72 1.09 -12.52
CA HIS A 72 18.03 0.84 -11.93
C HIS A 72 19.06 0.39 -12.97
N LEU A 73 18.69 -0.49 -13.91
CA LEU A 73 19.57 -0.96 -14.98
C LEU A 73 20.06 0.18 -15.88
N GLN A 74 19.28 1.25 -16.04
CA GLN A 74 19.73 2.45 -16.76
C GLN A 74 20.95 3.14 -16.12
N LYS A 75 21.23 2.89 -14.84
CA LYS A 75 22.45 3.38 -14.18
C LYS A 75 23.69 2.61 -14.61
N HIS A 76 23.53 1.33 -14.96
CA HIS A 76 24.62 0.48 -15.45
C HIS A 76 24.90 0.73 -16.94
N THR A 77 23.86 0.91 -17.75
CA THR A 77 23.99 1.09 -19.21
C THR A 77 24.14 2.55 -19.64
N GLY A 78 23.81 3.51 -18.76
CA GLY A 78 23.83 4.94 -19.07
C GLY A 78 22.80 5.41 -20.11
N SER A 79 21.93 4.51 -20.59
CA SER A 79 21.18 4.67 -21.85
C SER A 79 19.71 5.09 -21.71
N GLY A 80 19.14 5.21 -20.51
CA GLY A 80 17.69 5.42 -20.34
C GLY A 80 17.33 6.48 -19.32
N SER A 81 17.98 7.62 -19.43
CA SER A 81 17.51 8.82 -18.76
C SER A 81 16.70 9.70 -19.70
N PHE A 82 15.55 10.17 -19.24
CA PHE A 82 14.83 11.26 -19.88
C PHE A 82 15.62 12.55 -19.65
N ARG A 83 16.13 13.15 -20.72
CA ARG A 83 16.95 14.36 -20.66
C ARG A 83 16.05 15.60 -20.74
N CYS A 84 16.26 16.54 -19.84
CA CYS A 84 15.66 17.87 -19.97
C CYS A 84 16.27 18.61 -21.15
N SER A 85 15.43 19.07 -22.08
CA SER A 85 15.85 19.87 -23.23
C SER A 85 16.37 21.26 -22.84
N VAL A 86 15.98 21.77 -21.66
CA VAL A 86 16.35 23.13 -21.19
C VAL A 86 17.70 23.14 -20.45
N CYS A 87 17.96 22.18 -19.57
CA CYS A 87 19.18 22.18 -18.72
C CYS A 87 20.02 20.89 -18.81
N ALA A 88 19.75 20.01 -19.78
CA ALA A 88 20.44 18.74 -20.00
C ALA A 88 20.42 17.74 -18.83
N LYS A 89 19.71 18.04 -17.73
CA LYS A 89 19.61 17.16 -16.56
C LYS A 89 18.86 15.87 -16.91
N LYS A 90 19.34 14.75 -16.37
CA LYS A 90 18.87 13.39 -16.65
C LYS A 90 17.94 12.89 -15.55
N PHE A 91 16.80 12.31 -15.93
CA PHE A 91 15.78 11.78 -15.02
C PHE A 91 15.51 10.31 -15.29
N ALA A 92 15.23 9.55 -14.23
CA ALA A 92 14.93 8.12 -14.35
C ALA A 92 13.59 7.87 -15.07
N SER A 93 12.59 8.74 -14.93
CA SER A 93 11.29 8.55 -15.59
C SER A 93 10.80 9.83 -16.25
N GLU A 94 9.95 9.67 -17.26
CA GLU A 94 9.32 10.78 -17.97
C GLU A 94 8.52 11.69 -17.03
N GLN A 95 7.73 11.11 -16.14
CA GLN A 95 6.98 11.86 -15.12
C GLN A 95 7.90 12.72 -14.23
N ASN A 96 9.10 12.23 -13.92
CA ASN A 96 10.09 13.01 -13.18
C ASN A 96 10.65 14.16 -14.01
N LEU A 97 10.89 13.94 -15.31
CA LEU A 97 11.30 14.99 -16.23
C LEU A 97 10.21 16.07 -16.40
N LEU A 98 8.97 15.67 -16.69
CA LEU A 98 7.85 16.59 -16.86
C LEU A 98 7.63 17.44 -15.62
N ARG A 99 7.66 16.82 -14.43
CA ARG A 99 7.60 17.54 -13.16
C ARG A 99 8.76 18.51 -12.99
N HIS A 100 9.99 18.09 -13.32
CA HIS A 100 11.15 18.97 -13.26
C HIS A 100 10.98 20.19 -14.17
N VAL A 101 10.61 19.99 -15.43
CA VAL A 101 10.37 21.08 -16.38
C VAL A 101 9.31 22.03 -15.82
N LYS A 102 8.18 21.51 -15.34
CA LYS A 102 7.10 22.32 -14.80
C LYS A 102 7.52 23.14 -13.56
N THR A 103 8.32 22.56 -12.67
CA THR A 103 8.70 23.17 -11.38
C THR A 103 9.94 24.07 -11.43
N VAL A 104 10.87 23.82 -12.36
CA VAL A 104 12.15 24.53 -12.44
C VAL A 104 12.21 25.48 -13.63
N HIS A 105 11.58 25.11 -14.76
CA HIS A 105 11.61 25.88 -16.00
C HIS A 105 10.24 26.47 -16.36
N GLY A 106 9.18 26.09 -15.65
CA GLY A 106 7.83 26.61 -15.83
C GLY A 106 7.46 27.65 -14.76
N THR A 107 6.39 28.38 -15.02
CA THR A 107 5.83 29.40 -14.12
C THR A 107 4.73 28.80 -13.24
N MET A 108 5.02 27.71 -12.53
CA MET A 108 4.02 27.10 -11.65
C MET A 108 3.82 27.92 -10.38
N GLU A 109 2.57 28.15 -10.04
CA GLU A 109 2.20 28.75 -8.77
C GLU A 109 2.53 27.81 -7.62
N ASN A 110 3.08 28.36 -6.54
CA ASN A 110 3.43 27.58 -5.37
C ASN A 110 2.17 27.21 -4.57
N TYR A 111 2.24 26.10 -3.87
CA TYR A 111 1.26 25.73 -2.85
C TYR A 111 1.63 26.40 -1.54
N PHE A 112 0.70 27.16 -0.96
CA PHE A 112 0.90 27.87 0.31
C PHE A 112 0.43 27.03 1.48
N CYS A 113 1.17 27.08 2.59
CA CYS A 113 0.69 26.55 3.84
C CYS A 113 -0.36 27.49 4.44
N PRO A 114 -1.54 26.98 4.86
CA PRO A 114 -2.55 27.83 5.50
C PRO A 114 -2.17 28.22 6.94
N LEU A 115 -1.17 27.56 7.54
CA LEU A 115 -0.78 27.73 8.94
C LEU A 115 0.51 28.53 9.12
N CYS A 116 1.29 28.74 8.04
CA CYS A 116 2.53 29.53 8.12
C CYS A 116 2.94 30.08 6.75
N PRO A 117 3.90 31.02 6.68
CA PRO A 117 4.30 31.67 5.42
C PRO A 117 5.06 30.77 4.43
N ARG A 118 5.24 29.47 4.72
CA ARG A 118 6.00 28.56 3.86
C ARG A 118 5.23 28.22 2.59
N LYS A 119 5.95 28.23 1.47
CA LYS A 119 5.46 27.85 0.15
C LYS A 119 6.20 26.62 -0.37
N PHE A 120 5.51 25.83 -1.20
CA PHE A 120 6.01 24.56 -1.72
C PHE A 120 5.73 24.46 -3.21
N THR A 121 6.69 23.96 -3.98
CA THR A 121 6.50 23.73 -5.43
C THR A 121 5.67 22.47 -5.74
N ARG A 122 5.31 21.69 -4.72
CA ARG A 122 4.54 20.44 -4.85
C ARG A 122 3.52 20.27 -3.72
N LYS A 123 2.34 19.78 -4.06
CA LYS A 123 1.22 19.53 -3.13
C LYS A 123 1.55 18.47 -2.09
N ASP A 124 2.22 17.39 -2.47
CA ASP A 124 2.58 16.32 -1.54
C ASP A 124 3.58 16.78 -0.48
N ASN A 125 4.53 17.64 -0.85
CA ASN A 125 5.43 18.29 0.10
C ASN A 125 4.66 19.21 1.07
N LEU A 126 3.68 19.98 0.59
CA LEU A 126 2.81 20.78 1.44
C LEU A 126 2.02 19.90 2.43
N LEU A 127 1.40 18.81 1.97
CA LEU A 127 0.65 17.90 2.85
C LEU A 127 1.55 17.26 3.91
N ALA A 128 2.75 16.83 3.52
CA ALA A 128 3.74 16.32 4.46
C ALA A 128 4.18 17.38 5.47
N HIS A 129 4.27 18.65 5.07
CA HIS A 129 4.55 19.77 5.96
C HIS A 129 3.39 20.06 6.91
N ILE A 130 2.15 20.11 6.43
CA ILE A 130 0.96 20.37 7.26
C ILE A 130 0.82 19.34 8.38
N ARG A 131 1.12 18.07 8.11
CA ARG A 131 1.14 17.02 9.16
C ARG A 131 2.09 17.33 10.32
N LYS A 132 3.14 18.13 10.10
CA LYS A 132 4.06 18.58 11.17
C LYS A 132 3.51 19.73 12.00
N HIS A 133 2.49 20.45 11.53
CA HIS A 133 1.79 21.44 12.36
C HIS A 133 0.85 20.77 13.35
N GLY A 134 0.28 19.61 13.00
CA GLY A 134 -0.61 18.81 13.86
C GLY A 134 0.05 18.25 15.13
N THR A 135 1.36 18.41 15.33
CA THR A 135 2.01 18.14 16.63
C THR A 135 1.96 19.35 17.58
N HIS A 136 1.41 20.49 17.13
CA HIS A 136 1.26 21.73 17.91
C HIS A 136 -0.18 22.27 17.93
N THR A 137 -1.18 21.48 17.53
CA THR A 137 -2.59 21.88 17.59
C THR A 137 -3.43 20.78 18.22
N ALA A 138 -3.28 20.62 19.54
CA ALA A 138 -4.26 19.99 20.40
C ALA A 138 -4.47 20.90 21.62
N GLN A 139 -5.19 21.99 21.44
CA GLN A 139 -5.94 22.63 22.52
C GLN A 139 -7.01 23.51 21.88
N HIS A 140 -8.23 23.00 21.85
CA HIS A 140 -9.44 23.80 21.98
C HIS A 140 -10.17 23.26 23.20
#